data_AF-A0A969B5J2-F1
#
_entry.id   AF-A0A969B5J2-F1
#
_cell.length_a   1.000
_cell.length_b   1.000
_cell.length_c   1.000
_cell.angle_alpha   90.00
_cell.angle_beta   90.00
_cell.angle_gamma   90.00
#
_symmetry.space_group_name_H-M   'P 1'
#
loop_
_entity.id
_entity.type
_entity.pdbx_description
1 polymer ?
#
loop_
_entity_poly.entity_id
_entity_poly.type
_entity_poly.pdbx_seq_one_letter_code
_entity_poly.pdbx_strand_id
1 'polypeptide(L)' 'MALSDEELLAYASAWGFRCEADALGIMEIYPPRDSEADWKMMQRGDRWVLFAHGEPQLNFYLDDVLKFLKQRRSA' A
#
# COMPACT_ATOMS: atom_id res chain seq x y z
N MET A 1 11.62 0.62 -17.20
CA MET A 1 11.57 1.63 -16.11
C MET A 1 11.17 0.88 -14.86
N ALA A 2 11.94 1.01 -13.79
CA ALA A 2 11.55 0.46 -12.49
C ALA A 2 10.47 1.39 -11.91
N LEU A 3 9.42 0.80 -11.34
CA LEU A 3 8.36 1.54 -10.67
C LEU A 3 8.93 2.27 -9.45
N SER A 4 8.62 3.56 -9.28
CA SER A 4 8.99 4.33 -8.09
C SER A 4 7.88 4.31 -7.03
N ASP A 5 8.22 4.63 -5.78
CA ASP A 5 7.22 4.76 -4.70
C ASP A 5 6.20 5.86 -5.00
N GLU A 6 6.62 6.97 -5.61
CA GLU A 6 5.72 8.06 -6.00
C GLU A 6 4.72 7.60 -7.07
N GLU A 7 5.18 6.85 -8.06
CA GLU A 7 4.31 6.27 -9.10
C GLU A 7 3.31 5.27 -8.49
N LEU A 8 3.78 4.42 -7.56
CA LEU A 8 2.93 3.49 -6.83
C LEU A 8 1.83 4.20 -6.04
N LEU A 9 2.18 5.24 -5.27
CA LEU A 9 1.23 6.03 -4.48
C LEU A 9 0.22 6.77 -5.37
N ALA A 10 0.65 7.27 -6.52
CA ALA A 10 -0.22 7.89 -7.51
C ALA A 10 -1.22 6.87 -8.07
N TYR A 11 -0.78 5.66 -8.43
CA TYR A 11 -1.66 4.58 -8.89
C TYR A 11 -2.64 4.14 -7.79
N ALA A 12 -2.14 3.94 -6.56
CA ALA A 12 -2.95 3.54 -5.42
C ALA A 12 -4.06 4.56 -5.14
N SER A 13 -3.71 5.85 -5.07
CA SER A 13 -4.67 6.94 -4.88
C SER A 13 -5.70 7.00 -6.00
N ALA A 14 -5.25 6.87 -7.26
CA ALA A 14 -6.15 6.84 -8.42
C ALA A 14 -7.10 5.63 -8.43
N TRP A 15 -6.76 4.56 -7.71
CA TRP A 15 -7.61 3.37 -7.54
C TRP A 15 -8.50 3.44 -6.29
N GLY A 16 -8.48 4.56 -5.55
CA GLY A 16 -9.34 4.78 -4.38
C GLY A 16 -8.74 4.30 -3.05
N PHE A 17 -7.51 3.77 -3.06
CA PHE A 17 -6.78 3.52 -1.82
C PHE A 17 -6.39 4.84 -1.17
N ARG A 18 -6.32 4.86 0.16
CA ARG A 18 -5.84 6.04 0.88
C ARG A 18 -4.34 5.93 1.07
N CYS A 19 -3.63 6.96 0.65
CA CYS A 19 -2.19 7.07 0.78
C CYS A 19 -1.88 8.20 1.77
N GLU A 20 -1.25 7.88 2.89
CA GLU A 20 -1.02 8.82 3.98
C GLU A 20 0.42 8.65 4.48
N ALA A 21 1.06 9.75 4.90
CA ALA A 21 2.34 9.69 5.59
C ALA A 21 2.10 9.68 7.11
N ASP A 22 2.76 8.80 7.83
CA ASP A 22 2.70 8.77 9.30
C ASP A 22 3.46 9.97 9.91
N ALA A 23 3.46 10.06 11.25
CA ALA A 23 4.14 11.12 11.98
C ALA A 23 5.67 11.15 11.78
N LEU A 24 6.26 10.07 11.26
CA LEU A 24 7.68 9.93 10.95
C LEU A 24 7.95 10.14 9.45
N GLY A 25 6.93 10.48 8.66
CA GLY A 25 7.02 10.65 7.21
C GLY A 25 7.02 9.33 6.43
N ILE A 26 6.68 8.22 7.07
CA ILE A 26 6.65 6.89 6.44
C ILE A 26 5.34 6.74 5.70
N MET A 27 5.43 6.37 4.42
CA MET A 27 4.26 6.24 3.57
C MET A 27 3.49 4.96 3.90
N GLU A 28 2.18 5.11 4.04
CA GLU A 28 1.23 4.05 4.30
C GLU A 28 0.11 4.06 3.26
N ILE A 29 -0.31 2.86 2.85
CA ILE A 29 -1.44 2.64 1.96
C ILE A 29 -2.50 1.86 2.72
N TYR A 30 -3.72 2.39 2.71
CA TYR A 30 -4.88 1.82 3.36
C TYR A 30 -5.96 1.46 2.33
N PRO A 31 -6.82 0.49 2.63
CA PRO A 31 -8.04 0.25 1.89
C PRO A 31 -8.90 1.52 1.74
N PRO A 32 -9.77 1.55 0.71
CA PRO A 32 -10.79 2.59 0.54
C PRO A 32 -11.62 2.78 1.81
N ARG A 33 -12.16 3.99 2.04
CA ARG A 33 -12.88 4.34 3.28
C ARG A 33 -14.14 3.50 3.53
N ASP A 34 -14.76 3.03 2.45
CA ASP A 34 -15.96 2.22 2.40
C ASP A 34 -15.68 0.72 2.48
N SER A 35 -14.40 0.32 2.52
CA SER A 35 -14.01 -1.08 2.68
C SER A 35 -14.00 -1.49 4.16
N GLU A 36 -14.56 -2.65 4.46
CA GLU A 36 -14.44 -3.31 5.77
C GLU A 36 -13.07 -4.00 5.97
N ALA A 37 -12.18 -3.94 4.98
CA ALA A 37 -10.91 -4.63 5.02
C ALA A 37 -9.95 -3.96 6.03
N ASP A 38 -9.45 -4.75 6.98
CA ASP A 38 -8.51 -4.28 8.02
C ASP A 38 -7.08 -4.70 7.68
N TRP A 39 -6.50 -4.00 6.70
CA TRP A 39 -5.09 -4.11 6.36
C TRP A 39 -4.49 -2.74 6.09
N LYS A 40 -3.17 -2.63 6.17
CA LYS A 40 -2.41 -1.49 5.67
C LYS A 40 -1.08 -1.95 5.12
N MET A 41 -0.51 -1.21 4.17
CA MET A 41 0.86 -1.41 3.72
C MET A 41 1.70 -0.24 4.16
N MET A 42 2.91 -0.50 4.65
CA MET A 42 3.81 0.52 5.16
C MET A 42 5.17 0.40 4.49
N GLN A 43 5.74 1.53 4.06
CA GLN A 43 7.07 1.58 3.50
C GLN A 43 8.14 1.34 4.58
N ARG A 44 9.10 0.48 4.28
CA ARG A 44 10.24 0.14 5.15
C ARG A 44 11.50 0.02 4.29
N GLY A 45 12.21 1.13 4.13
CA GLY A 45 13.40 1.18 3.28
C GLY A 45 13.02 0.97 1.81
N ASP A 46 13.59 -0.06 1.18
CA ASP A 46 13.35 -0.45 -0.22
C ASP A 46 12.15 -1.39 -0.41
N ARG A 47 11.39 -1.66 0.67
CA ARG A 47 10.30 -2.63 0.68
C ARG A 47 9.04 -2.04 1.28
N TRP A 48 7.94 -2.75 1.05
CA TRP A 48 6.64 -2.49 1.65
C TRP A 48 6.20 -3.67 2.50
N VAL A 49 5.65 -3.41 3.67
CA VAL A 49 5.20 -4.45 4.60
C VAL A 49 3.69 -4.38 4.71
N LEU A 50 3.01 -5.49 4.42
CA LEU A 50 1.59 -5.63 4.67
C LEU A 50 1.35 -6.02 6.13
N PHE A 51 0.53 -5.21 6.79
CA PHE A 51 -0.05 -5.50 8.09
C PHE A 51 -1.51 -5.87 7.90
N ALA A 52 -1.96 -6.96 8.50
CA ALA A 52 -3.37 -7.34 8.58
C ALA A 52 -3.74 -7.46 10.05
N HIS A 53 -4.80 -6.79 10.49
CA HIS A 53 -5.18 -6.70 11.91
C HIS A 53 -4.03 -6.27 12.83
N GLY A 54 -3.17 -5.37 12.34
CA GLY A 54 -2.00 -4.86 13.08
C GLY A 54 -0.76 -5.77 13.09
N GLU A 55 -0.85 -6.99 12.57
CA GLU A 55 0.26 -7.96 12.56
C GLU A 55 0.99 -7.94 11.21
N PRO A 56 2.33 -7.87 11.17
CA PRO A 56 3.10 -7.93 9.93
C PRO A 56 2.98 -9.32 9.29
N GLN A 57 2.48 -9.36 8.05
CA GLN A 57 2.24 -10.61 7.32
C GLN A 57 3.33 -10.88 6.28
N LEU A 58 3.57 -9.91 5.39
CA LEU A 58 4.33 -10.10 4.17
C LEU A 58 5.18 -8.87 3.84
N ASN A 59 6.38 -9.12 3.33
CA ASN A 59 7.25 -8.10 2.74
C ASN A 59 7.16 -8.17 1.22
N PHE A 60 6.97 -7.03 0.58
CA PHE A 60 6.81 -6.86 -0.85
C PHE A 60 7.90 -5.97 -1.42
N TYR A 61 8.36 -6.34 -2.61
CA TYR A 61 8.99 -5.38 -3.51
C TYR A 61 7.91 -4.56 -4.22
N LEU A 62 8.29 -3.37 -4.68
CA LEU A 62 7.42 -2.37 -5.29
C LEU A 62 6.50 -2.94 -6.40
N ASP A 63 7.04 -3.77 -7.29
CA ASP A 63 6.28 -4.43 -8.36
C ASP A 63 5.19 -5.38 -7.82
N ASP A 64 5.45 -6.05 -6.70
CA ASP A 64 4.48 -6.96 -6.08
C ASP A 64 3.41 -6.19 -5.29
N VAL A 65 3.75 -5.02 -4.73
CA VAL A 65 2.76 -4.10 -4.17
C VAL A 65 1.77 -3.67 -5.25
N LEU A 66 2.26 -3.28 -6.42
CA LEU A 66 1.40 -2.85 -7.51
C LEU A 66 0.43 -3.96 -7.94
N LYS A 67 0.92 -5.21 -8.06
CA LYS A 67 0.07 -6.38 -8.38
C LYS A 67 -0.99 -6.59 -7.29
N PHE A 68 -0.59 -6.53 -6.02
CA PHE A 68 -1.47 -6.70 -4.88
C PHE A 68 -2.60 -5.66 -4.85
N LEU A 69 -2.27 -4.38 -5.05
CA LEU A 69 -3.24 -3.29 -5.10
C LEU A 69 -4.15 -3.41 -6.32
N LYS A 70 -3.60 -3.79 -7.48
CA LYS A 70 -4.38 -4.01 -8.70
C LYS A 70 -5.43 -5.11 -8.53
N GLN A 71 -5.11 -6.18 -7.79
CA GLN A 71 -6.08 -7.24 -7.48
C GLN A 71 -7.21 -6.76 -6.56
N ARG A 72 -6.92 -5.84 -5.62
CA ARG A 72 -7.89 -5.32 -4.66
C ARG A 72 -8.73 -4.14 -5.18
N ARG A 73 -8.37 -3.54 -6.31
CA ARG A 73 -9.18 -2.50 -6.97
C ARG A 73 -10.58 -2.99 -7.37
N SER A 74 -10.71 -4.28 -7.67
CA SER A 74 -11.92 -4.87 -8.28
C SER A 74 -12.82 -5.62 -7.28
N ALA A 75 -12.49 -5.58 -6.00
CA ALA A 75 -13.21 -6.28 -4.93
C ALA A 75 -14.21 -5.34 -4.25
#